data_AF-A0A834KXZ8-F1
#
_entry.id   AF-A0A834KXZ8-F1
#
_cell.length_a   1.000
_cell.length_b   1.000
_cell.length_c   1.000
_cell.angle_alpha   90.00
_cell.angle_beta   90.00
_cell.angle_gamma   90.00
#
_symmetry.space_group_name_H-M   'P 1'
#
loop_
_entity.id
_entity.type
_entity.pdbx_description
1 polymer ?
#
loop_
_entity_poly.entity_id
_entity_poly.type
_entity_poly.pdbx_seq_one_letter_code
_entity_poly.pdbx_strand_id
1 'polypeptide(L)'
;MEAAPSLMSKETFRYDLVDVTRQVLQDLATYFYQDIRDAFHSKKMPELLTSGGVLVYDLLPELNRLLNSERNFLLGSWLEQAQSFALDEPEAQLYDMNARNQLTLWGPSGEILDYANKEWGGLMEDYYAQRWSLFVQTLVECLNSGLPFKQDTFNQAVFQVEKGFISNGRKYSTKPQGDTYEIAHRIFLKYYPQALKRL
;
A
#
# COMPACT_ATOMS: atom_id res chain seq x y z
N MET A 1 -3.82 16.45 -14.78
CA MET A 1 -2.43 16.68 -15.25
C MET A 1 -2.27 18.00 -15.98
N GLU A 2 -3.08 18.30 -17.00
CA GLU A 2 -2.94 19.54 -17.80
C GLU A 2 -3.02 20.84 -16.98
N ALA A 3 -3.93 20.90 -15.99
CA ALA A 3 -4.08 22.07 -15.13
C ALA A 3 -2.94 22.24 -14.10
N ALA A 4 -2.14 21.21 -13.86
CA ALA A 4 -1.20 21.17 -12.73
C ALA A 4 -0.14 22.28 -12.75
N PRO A 5 0.55 22.59 -13.88
CA PRO A 5 1.56 23.64 -13.90
C PRO A 5 1.07 25.00 -13.37
N SER A 6 -0.22 25.32 -13.55
CA SER A 6 -0.81 26.59 -13.10
C SER A 6 -1.33 26.58 -11.65
N LEU A 7 -1.54 25.40 -11.06
CA LEU A 7 -2.24 25.24 -9.78
C LEU A 7 -1.38 24.58 -8.69
N MET A 8 -0.19 24.06 -8.99
CA MET A 8 0.68 23.37 -8.03
C MET A 8 1.07 24.22 -6.80
N SER A 9 1.03 25.55 -6.90
CA SER A 9 1.29 26.43 -5.74
C SER A 9 0.15 26.45 -4.73
N LYS A 10 -1.04 25.91 -5.06
CA LYS A 10 -2.20 25.82 -4.18
C LYS A 10 -2.15 24.50 -3.43
N GLU A 11 -2.15 24.55 -2.09
CA GLU A 11 -2.07 23.34 -1.27
C GLU A 11 -3.25 22.39 -1.50
N THR A 12 -4.46 22.93 -1.66
CA THR A 12 -5.66 22.14 -1.95
C THR A 12 -5.56 21.40 -3.27
N PHE A 13 -5.00 22.04 -4.31
CA PHE A 13 -4.79 21.37 -5.58
C PHE A 13 -3.76 20.24 -5.49
N ARG A 14 -2.69 20.42 -4.71
CA ARG A 14 -1.70 19.34 -4.47
C ARG A 14 -2.32 18.14 -3.78
N TYR A 15 -3.18 18.39 -2.79
CA TYR A 15 -3.95 17.35 -2.12
C TYR A 15 -4.86 16.60 -3.11
N ASP A 16 -5.66 17.33 -3.89
CA ASP A 16 -6.57 16.75 -4.88
C ASP A 16 -5.81 15.94 -5.94
N LEU A 17 -4.63 16.42 -6.37
CA LEU A 17 -3.79 15.71 -7.32
C LEU A 17 -3.31 14.37 -6.75
N VAL A 18 -2.88 14.32 -5.50
CA VAL A 18 -2.51 13.06 -4.83
C VAL A 18 -3.72 12.15 -4.71
N ASP A 19 -4.87 12.66 -4.27
CA ASP A 19 -6.05 11.86 -4.02
C ASP A 19 -6.61 11.21 -5.29
N VAL A 20 -6.71 11.99 -6.38
CA VAL A 20 -7.15 11.48 -7.69
C VAL A 20 -6.12 10.49 -8.27
N THR A 21 -4.83 10.79 -8.16
CA THR A 21 -3.78 9.89 -8.69
C THR A 21 -3.75 8.57 -7.91
N ARG A 22 -3.94 8.62 -6.59
CA ARG A 22 -4.08 7.45 -5.72
C ARG A 22 -5.28 6.59 -6.14
N GLN A 23 -6.44 7.20 -6.40
CA GLN A 23 -7.63 6.47 -6.88
C GLN A 23 -7.34 5.73 -8.19
N VAL A 24 -6.68 6.38 -9.16
CA VAL A 24 -6.31 5.73 -10.43
C VAL A 24 -5.40 4.51 -10.19
N LEU A 25 -4.44 4.60 -9.27
CA LEU A 25 -3.58 3.47 -8.91
C LEU A 25 -4.35 2.35 -8.22
N GLN A 26 -5.34 2.67 -7.38
CA GLN A 26 -6.23 1.69 -6.76
C GLN A 26 -7.07 0.92 -7.80
N ASP A 27 -7.61 1.63 -8.79
CA ASP A 27 -8.34 1.02 -9.90
C ASP A 27 -7.42 0.08 -10.71
N LEU A 28 -6.20 0.53 -11.01
CA LEU A 28 -5.18 -0.28 -11.68
C LEU A 28 -4.79 -1.53 -10.88
N ALA A 29 -4.63 -1.41 -9.55
CA ALA A 29 -4.35 -2.55 -8.69
C ALA A 29 -5.46 -3.63 -8.80
N THR A 30 -6.72 -3.21 -8.96
CA THR A 30 -7.85 -4.14 -9.19
C THR A 30 -7.69 -4.90 -10.51
N TYR A 31 -7.29 -4.22 -11.59
CA TYR A 31 -7.04 -4.90 -12.87
C TYR A 31 -5.84 -5.86 -12.81
N PHE A 32 -4.75 -5.47 -12.15
CA PHE A 32 -3.61 -6.38 -11.96
C PHE A 32 -3.98 -7.58 -11.10
N TYR A 33 -4.80 -7.41 -10.07
CA TYR A 33 -5.33 -8.54 -9.29
C TYR A 33 -6.13 -9.52 -10.17
N GLN A 34 -7.00 -9.01 -11.05
CA GLN A 34 -7.75 -9.86 -11.99
C GLN A 34 -6.80 -10.63 -12.91
N ASP A 35 -5.80 -9.96 -13.48
CA ASP A 35 -4.79 -10.59 -14.35
C ASP A 35 -4.01 -11.69 -13.58
N ILE A 36 -3.57 -11.41 -12.34
CA ILE A 36 -2.88 -12.37 -11.46
C ILE A 36 -3.75 -13.61 -11.22
N ARG A 37 -5.01 -13.39 -10.84
CA ARG A 37 -5.97 -14.46 -10.54
C ARG A 37 -6.20 -15.33 -11.78
N ASP A 38 -6.45 -14.71 -12.93
CA ASP A 38 -6.74 -15.41 -14.17
C ASP A 38 -5.51 -16.17 -14.70
N ALA A 39 -4.31 -15.59 -14.57
CA ALA A 39 -3.05 -16.26 -14.88
C ALA A 39 -2.80 -17.47 -13.98
N PHE A 40 -3.04 -17.35 -12.67
CA PHE A 40 -2.91 -18.45 -11.73
C PHE A 40 -3.88 -19.60 -12.05
N HIS A 41 -5.16 -19.30 -12.28
CA HIS A 41 -6.16 -20.33 -12.66
C HIS A 41 -5.83 -21.00 -13.98
N SER A 42 -5.29 -20.25 -14.94
CA SER A 42 -4.87 -20.78 -16.24
C SER A 42 -3.48 -21.44 -16.22
N LYS A 43 -2.82 -21.50 -15.06
CA LYS A 43 -1.44 -22.01 -14.87
C LYS A 43 -0.41 -21.33 -15.77
N LYS A 44 -0.61 -20.04 -16.06
CA LYS A 44 0.20 -19.20 -16.92
C LYS A 44 1.28 -18.47 -16.10
N MET A 45 2.40 -19.16 -15.88
CA MET A 45 3.51 -18.63 -15.06
C MET A 45 4.06 -17.29 -15.56
N PRO A 46 4.37 -17.09 -16.86
CA PRO A 46 4.92 -15.82 -17.33
C PRO A 46 4.00 -14.63 -17.07
N GLU A 47 2.70 -14.81 -17.28
CA GLU A 47 1.68 -13.79 -17.05
C GLU A 47 1.47 -13.50 -15.56
N LEU A 48 1.53 -14.52 -14.70
CA LEU A 48 1.51 -14.36 -13.24
C LEU A 48 2.71 -13.55 -12.76
N LEU A 49 3.92 -13.88 -13.22
CA LEU A 49 5.14 -13.15 -12.86
C LEU A 49 5.11 -11.70 -13.35
N THR A 50 4.57 -11.46 -14.56
CA THR A 50 4.46 -10.12 -15.12
C THR A 50 3.48 -9.26 -14.34
N SER A 51 2.25 -9.73 -14.16
CA SER A 51 1.19 -8.96 -13.46
C SER A 51 1.49 -8.80 -11.97
N GLY A 52 1.93 -9.86 -11.30
CA GLY A 52 2.36 -9.83 -9.90
C GLY A 52 3.58 -8.96 -9.68
N GLY A 53 4.56 -9.03 -10.59
CA GLY A 53 5.77 -8.21 -10.53
C GLY A 53 5.47 -6.72 -10.67
N VAL A 54 4.60 -6.34 -11.61
CA VAL A 54 4.18 -4.93 -11.77
C VAL A 54 3.39 -4.45 -10.54
N LEU A 55 2.49 -5.27 -9.99
CA LEU A 55 1.75 -4.86 -8.79
C LEU A 55 2.70 -4.61 -7.60
N VAL A 56 3.57 -5.57 -7.30
CA VAL A 56 4.38 -5.57 -6.07
C VAL A 56 5.60 -4.66 -6.16
N TYR A 57 6.33 -4.68 -7.27
CA TYR A 57 7.63 -4.01 -7.39
C TYR A 57 7.57 -2.67 -8.09
N ASP A 58 6.38 -2.25 -8.52
CA ASP A 58 6.24 -1.03 -9.31
C ASP A 58 5.02 -0.19 -8.89
N LEU A 59 3.80 -0.69 -9.06
CA LEU A 59 2.58 0.06 -8.75
C LEU A 59 2.50 0.45 -7.28
N LEU A 60 2.64 -0.51 -6.35
CA LEU A 60 2.56 -0.23 -4.91
C LEU A 60 3.72 0.66 -4.41
N PRO A 61 4.98 0.49 -4.85
CA PRO A 61 6.05 1.44 -4.58
C PRO A 61 5.80 2.86 -5.12
N GLU A 62 5.26 3.02 -6.32
CA GLU A 62 4.89 4.33 -6.87
C GLU A 62 3.75 4.97 -6.06
N LEU A 63 2.75 4.20 -5.66
CA LEU A 63 1.68 4.65 -4.78
C LEU A 63 2.25 5.12 -3.43
N ASN A 64 3.10 4.33 -2.78
CA ASN A 64 3.75 4.73 -1.53
C ASN A 64 4.55 6.03 -1.69
N ARG A 65 5.29 6.18 -2.80
CA ARG A 65 6.07 7.39 -3.08
C ARG A 65 5.18 8.62 -3.29
N LEU A 66 4.06 8.47 -4.00
CA LEU A 66 3.07 9.54 -4.18
C LEU A 66 2.51 10.01 -2.83
N LEU A 67 2.08 9.07 -1.99
CA LEU A 67 1.50 9.36 -0.67
C LEU A 67 2.52 10.03 0.25
N ASN A 68 3.79 9.63 0.19
CA ASN A 68 4.86 10.25 0.97
C ASN A 68 5.19 11.69 0.51
N SER A 69 4.69 12.16 -0.64
CA SER A 69 4.97 13.51 -1.16
C SER A 69 4.04 14.60 -0.62
N GLU A 70 3.03 14.26 0.19
CA GLU A 70 2.02 15.20 0.66
C GLU A 70 1.68 14.94 2.14
N ARG A 71 1.56 16.02 2.93
CA ARG A 71 1.57 15.93 4.40
C ARG A 71 0.35 15.23 4.99
N ASN A 72 -0.78 15.23 4.28
CA ASN A 72 -2.04 14.67 4.77
C ASN A 72 -2.16 13.15 4.52
N PHE A 73 -1.17 12.54 3.87
CA PHE A 73 -1.16 11.11 3.53
C PHE A 73 -0.02 10.34 4.21
N LEU A 74 0.56 10.88 5.29
CA LEU A 74 1.71 10.29 5.99
C LEU A 74 1.29 9.46 7.20
N LEU A 75 1.70 8.19 7.25
CA LEU A 75 1.54 7.38 8.46
C LEU A 75 2.31 7.99 9.64
N GLY A 76 3.49 8.57 9.38
CA GLY A 76 4.33 9.16 10.42
C GLY A 76 3.61 10.25 11.23
N SER A 77 2.81 11.08 10.58
CA SER A 77 2.03 12.14 11.25
C SER A 77 1.00 11.57 12.22
N TRP A 78 0.33 10.48 11.86
CA TRP A 78 -0.61 9.79 12.75
C TRP A 78 0.08 9.17 13.97
N LEU A 79 1.20 8.47 13.74
CA LEU A 79 1.93 7.80 14.82
C LEU A 79 2.63 8.78 15.76
N GLU A 80 3.20 9.87 15.23
CA GLU A 80 3.78 10.95 16.04
C GLU A 80 2.72 11.64 16.89
N GLN A 81 1.54 11.90 16.32
CA GLN A 81 0.43 12.47 17.08
C GLN A 81 -0.03 11.53 18.20
N ALA A 82 -0.17 10.23 17.95
CA ALA A 82 -0.52 9.26 19.00
C ALA A 82 0.51 9.26 20.14
N GLN A 83 1.79 9.22 19.82
CA GLN A 83 2.89 9.28 20.80
C GLN A 83 2.94 10.60 21.57
N SER A 84 2.54 11.72 20.96
CA SER A 84 2.57 13.05 21.60
C SER A 84 1.61 13.18 22.80
N PHE A 85 0.65 12.26 22.96
CA PHE A 85 -0.24 12.21 24.12
C PHE A 85 0.34 11.46 25.32
N ALA A 86 1.49 10.81 25.16
CA ALA A 86 2.11 10.02 26.23
C ALA A 86 2.85 10.90 27.26
N LEU A 87 2.88 10.43 28.51
CA LEU A 87 3.61 11.04 29.62
C LEU A 87 5.06 10.54 29.71
N ASP A 88 5.32 9.33 29.22
CA ASP A 88 6.63 8.69 29.21
C ASP A 88 6.84 7.77 27.99
N GLU A 89 8.05 7.24 27.84
CA GLU A 89 8.45 6.41 26.71
C GLU A 89 7.67 5.06 26.66
N PRO A 90 7.47 4.32 27.77
CA PRO A 90 6.60 3.14 27.76
C PRO A 90 5.18 3.43 27.26
N GLU A 91 4.57 4.54 27.69
CA GLU A 91 3.24 4.94 27.23
C GLU A 91 3.26 5.34 25.75
N ALA A 92 4.31 6.01 25.27
CA ALA A 92 4.45 6.36 23.85
C ALA A 92 4.50 5.10 22.97
N GLN A 93 5.23 4.07 23.39
CA GLN A 93 5.29 2.78 22.68
C GLN A 93 3.93 2.07 22.66
N LEU A 94 3.18 2.13 23.77
CA LEU A 94 1.81 1.61 23.82
C LEU A 94 0.88 2.35 22.84
N TYR A 95 1.00 3.69 22.75
CA TYR A 95 0.19 4.48 21.84
C TYR A 95 0.56 4.29 20.36
N ASP A 96 1.84 4.09 20.03
CA ASP A 96 2.27 3.69 18.68
C ASP A 96 1.67 2.33 18.31
N MET A 97 1.74 1.33 19.19
CA MET A 97 1.13 0.01 18.99
C MET A 97 -0.38 0.11 18.78
N ASN A 98 -1.08 0.87 19.63
CA ASN A 98 -2.53 1.08 19.54
C ASN A 98 -2.91 1.75 18.21
N ALA A 99 -2.16 2.78 17.80
CA ALA A 99 -2.39 3.52 16.58
C ALA A 99 -2.22 2.64 15.33
N ARG A 100 -1.23 1.73 15.32
CA ARG A 100 -1.04 0.75 14.23
C ARG A 100 -2.14 -0.30 14.23
N ASN A 101 -2.46 -0.85 15.39
CA ASN A 101 -3.48 -1.88 15.53
C ASN A 101 -4.84 -1.37 15.05
N GLN A 102 -5.23 -0.14 15.41
CA GLN A 102 -6.49 0.45 15.00
C GLN A 102 -6.65 0.50 13.47
N LEU A 103 -5.58 0.81 12.72
CA LEU A 103 -5.62 0.88 11.26
C LEU A 103 -5.63 -0.48 10.56
N THR A 104 -5.24 -1.54 11.26
CA THR A 104 -4.91 -2.84 10.67
C THR A 104 -5.73 -3.97 11.30
N LEU A 105 -5.21 -4.68 12.30
CA LEU A 105 -5.88 -5.85 12.90
C LEU A 105 -7.13 -5.50 13.71
N TRP A 106 -7.23 -4.26 14.21
CA TRP A 106 -8.28 -3.73 15.08
C TRP A 106 -8.40 -4.40 16.46
N GLY A 107 -7.95 -5.65 16.60
CA GLY A 107 -7.81 -6.38 17.85
C GLY A 107 -6.62 -7.36 17.81
N PRO A 108 -6.36 -8.08 18.91
CA PRO A 108 -5.15 -8.89 19.07
C PRO A 108 -5.03 -10.05 18.07
N SER A 109 -6.15 -10.48 17.48
CA SER A 109 -6.23 -11.61 16.56
C SER A 109 -6.77 -11.25 15.18
N GLY A 110 -6.92 -9.96 14.85
CA GLY A 110 -7.49 -9.54 13.56
C GLY A 110 -9.02 -9.56 13.55
N GLU A 111 -9.67 -9.31 14.69
CA GLU A 111 -11.12 -9.43 14.90
C GLU A 111 -11.95 -8.60 13.91
N ILE A 112 -11.44 -7.43 13.51
CA ILE A 112 -12.07 -6.57 12.49
C ILE A 112 -11.00 -6.08 11.50
N LEU A 113 -10.26 -7.05 10.95
CA LEU A 113 -9.16 -6.85 10.02
C LEU A 113 -9.49 -5.81 8.93
N ASP A 114 -8.60 -4.83 8.75
CA ASP A 114 -8.64 -3.76 7.75
C ASP A 114 -9.85 -2.81 7.84
N TYR A 115 -10.67 -2.85 8.89
CA TYR A 115 -11.88 -2.03 8.98
C TYR A 115 -11.61 -0.52 8.89
N ALA A 116 -10.59 -0.05 9.60
CA ALA A 116 -10.18 1.35 9.57
C ALA A 116 -8.97 1.60 8.65
N ASN A 117 -8.86 0.83 7.57
CA ASN A 117 -7.79 0.97 6.57
C ASN A 117 -7.61 2.42 6.11
N LYS A 118 -6.38 2.72 5.69
CA LYS A 118 -5.96 4.00 5.11
C LYS A 118 -4.95 3.71 4.02
N GLU A 119 -4.92 4.53 2.98
CA GLU A 119 -3.80 4.51 2.04
C GLU A 119 -2.86 5.65 2.40
N TRP A 120 -1.90 5.35 3.28
CA TRP A 120 -0.88 6.29 3.72
C TRP A 120 0.51 5.81 3.35
N GLY A 121 1.40 6.77 3.07
CA GLY A 121 2.83 6.52 2.89
C GLY A 121 3.41 5.88 4.14
N GLY A 122 4.22 4.85 3.96
CA GLY A 122 4.70 3.96 5.03
C GLY A 122 3.78 2.77 5.26
N LEU A 123 2.47 3.00 5.44
CA LEU A 123 1.49 1.91 5.59
C LEU A 123 1.38 1.07 4.30
N MET A 124 1.38 1.72 3.13
CA MET A 124 1.37 1.02 1.84
C MET A 124 2.62 0.16 1.63
N GLU A 125 3.79 0.57 2.12
CA GLU A 125 5.06 -0.15 1.96
C GLU A 125 5.19 -1.33 2.93
N ASP A 126 4.91 -1.09 4.20
CA ASP A 126 5.27 -2.02 5.27
C ASP A 126 4.13 -2.93 5.73
N TYR A 127 2.90 -2.63 5.30
CA TYR A 127 1.75 -3.46 5.58
C TYR A 127 1.16 -4.03 4.29
N TYR A 128 0.59 -3.20 3.42
CA TYR A 128 -0.14 -3.69 2.25
C TYR A 128 0.77 -4.34 1.19
N ALA A 129 1.90 -3.72 0.84
CA ALA A 129 2.82 -4.29 -0.15
C ALA A 129 3.46 -5.61 0.33
N GLN A 130 3.74 -5.75 1.62
CA GLN A 130 4.25 -7.00 2.18
C GLN A 130 3.23 -8.14 2.04
N ARG A 131 1.94 -7.87 2.28
CA ARG A 131 0.84 -8.84 2.10
C ARG A 131 0.69 -9.25 0.63
N TRP A 132 0.73 -8.28 -0.29
CA TRP A 132 0.68 -8.55 -1.73
C TRP A 132 1.89 -9.34 -2.23
N SER A 133 3.09 -9.01 -1.76
CA SER A 133 4.32 -9.74 -2.08
C SER A 133 4.21 -11.20 -1.65
N LEU A 134 3.79 -11.46 -0.40
CA LEU A 134 3.58 -12.81 0.11
C LEU A 134 2.53 -13.57 -0.72
N PHE A 135 1.43 -12.90 -1.08
CA PHE A 135 0.38 -13.51 -1.90
C PHE A 135 0.90 -13.94 -3.27
N VAL A 136 1.52 -13.03 -4.02
CA VAL A 136 2.07 -13.32 -5.35
C VAL A 136 3.13 -14.41 -5.28
N GLN A 137 4.03 -14.36 -4.30
CA GLN A 137 5.04 -15.40 -4.08
C GLN A 137 4.39 -16.77 -3.82
N THR A 138 3.38 -16.82 -2.96
CA THR A 138 2.66 -18.07 -2.65
C THR A 138 2.03 -18.67 -3.91
N LEU A 139 1.44 -17.86 -4.78
CA LEU A 139 0.86 -18.33 -6.05
C LEU A 139 1.93 -18.89 -7.00
N VAL A 140 3.07 -18.23 -7.10
CA VAL A 140 4.21 -18.71 -7.91
C VAL A 140 4.72 -20.05 -7.38
N GLU A 141 4.87 -20.19 -6.07
CA GLU A 141 5.28 -21.44 -5.43
C GLU A 141 4.27 -22.57 -5.65
N CYS A 142 2.97 -22.28 -5.60
CA CYS A 142 1.91 -23.24 -5.91
C CYS A 142 2.03 -23.75 -7.36
N LEU A 143 2.25 -22.87 -8.33
CA LEU A 143 2.44 -23.29 -9.74
C LEU A 143 3.73 -24.09 -9.94
N ASN A 144 4.84 -23.69 -9.31
CA ASN A 144 6.12 -24.40 -9.41
C ASN A 144 6.07 -25.81 -8.80
N SER A 145 5.39 -25.95 -7.66
CA SER A 145 5.26 -27.24 -6.95
C SER A 145 4.12 -28.12 -7.46
N GLY A 146 3.21 -27.56 -8.26
CA GLY A 146 1.98 -28.23 -8.69
C GLY A 146 0.95 -28.43 -7.57
N LEU A 147 1.15 -27.80 -6.40
CA LEU A 147 0.25 -27.88 -5.27
C LEU A 147 -0.83 -26.79 -5.34
N PRO A 148 -2.06 -27.05 -4.86
CA PRO A 148 -3.10 -26.05 -4.83
C PRO A 148 -2.82 -24.97 -3.78
N PHE A 149 -3.27 -23.74 -4.04
CA PHE A 149 -3.30 -22.68 -3.05
C PHE A 149 -4.22 -23.07 -1.89
N LYS A 150 -3.72 -22.96 -0.65
CA LYS A 150 -4.47 -23.25 0.58
C LYS A 150 -4.69 -21.98 1.37
N GLN A 151 -5.93 -21.49 1.37
CA GLN A 151 -6.30 -20.23 2.02
C GLN A 151 -5.91 -20.21 3.50
N ASP A 152 -6.18 -21.26 4.27
CA ASP A 152 -5.88 -21.28 5.72
C ASP A 152 -4.38 -21.17 6.01
N THR A 153 -3.54 -21.83 5.21
CA THR A 153 -2.08 -21.74 5.33
C THR A 153 -1.60 -20.33 4.98
N PHE A 154 -2.14 -19.73 3.92
CA PHE A 154 -1.84 -18.35 3.57
C PHE A 154 -2.29 -17.37 4.66
N ASN A 155 -3.50 -17.55 5.21
CA ASN A 155 -4.04 -16.73 6.30
C ASN A 155 -3.13 -16.75 7.54
N GLN A 156 -2.60 -17.92 7.90
CA GLN A 156 -1.64 -18.04 9.01
C GLN A 156 -0.33 -17.30 8.72
N ALA A 157 0.17 -17.37 7.48
CA ALA A 157 1.41 -16.73 7.07
C ALA A 157 1.27 -15.20 6.99
N VAL A 158 0.22 -14.71 6.33
CA VAL A 158 -0.04 -13.27 6.17
C VAL A 158 -0.32 -12.61 7.51
N PHE A 159 -0.95 -13.31 8.45
CA PHE A 159 -1.16 -12.80 9.79
C PHE A 159 0.15 -12.53 10.55
N GLN A 160 1.24 -13.25 10.27
CA GLN A 160 2.56 -12.92 10.84
C GLN A 160 3.12 -11.63 10.27
N VAL A 161 2.89 -11.37 8.98
CA VAL A 161 3.25 -10.08 8.36
C VAL A 161 2.45 -8.95 9.00
N GLU A 162 1.15 -9.14 9.16
CA GLU A 162 0.24 -8.15 9.74
C GLU A 162 0.59 -7.84 11.21
N LYS A 163 0.89 -8.88 12.01
CA LYS A 163 1.38 -8.70 13.38
C LYS A 163 2.76 -8.03 13.44
N GLY A 164 3.65 -8.42 12.53
CA GLY A 164 4.99 -7.84 12.44
C GLY A 164 4.95 -6.32 12.23
N PHE A 165 4.00 -5.81 11.44
CA PHE A 165 3.84 -4.36 11.25
C PHE A 165 3.48 -3.62 12.55
N ILE A 166 2.64 -4.20 13.40
CA ILE A 166 2.22 -3.58 14.67
C ILE A 166 3.40 -3.45 15.63
N SER A 167 4.32 -4.42 15.63
CA SER A 167 5.44 -4.48 16.58
C SER A 167 6.79 -4.08 15.99
N ASN A 168 6.87 -3.62 14.73
CA ASN A 168 8.16 -3.37 14.07
C ASN A 168 8.97 -2.18 14.64
N GLY A 169 8.34 -1.29 15.43
CA GLY A 169 8.99 -0.10 16.00
C GLY A 169 9.55 0.89 14.96
N ARG A 170 9.22 0.75 13.68
CA ARG A 170 9.76 1.58 12.60
C ARG A 170 9.20 2.98 12.70
N LYS A 171 10.08 3.98 12.65
CA LYS A 171 9.71 5.40 12.55
C LYS A 171 9.45 5.77 11.10
N TYR A 172 8.37 6.51 10.85
CA TYR A 172 8.02 7.04 9.54
C TYR A 172 8.15 8.56 9.54
N SER A 173 8.50 9.13 8.39
CA SER A 173 8.64 10.58 8.27
C SER A 173 7.31 11.30 8.50
N THR A 174 7.35 12.39 9.24
CA THR A 174 6.22 13.34 9.40
C THR A 174 6.30 14.50 8.42
N LYS A 175 7.34 14.50 7.56
CA LYS A 175 7.57 15.50 6.51
C LYS A 175 7.40 14.88 5.12
N PRO A 176 6.76 15.60 4.18
CA PRO A 176 6.70 15.19 2.78
C PRO A 176 8.07 14.98 2.16
N GLN A 177 8.17 14.04 1.23
CA GLN A 177 9.38 13.69 0.50
C GLN A 177 9.12 13.63 -1.01
N GLY A 178 9.99 14.28 -1.78
CA GLY A 178 9.87 14.37 -3.24
C GLY A 178 8.90 15.47 -3.70
N ASP A 179 8.86 15.69 -5.01
CA ASP A 179 7.95 16.64 -5.64
C ASP A 179 6.68 15.92 -6.11
N THR A 180 5.53 16.35 -5.59
CA THR A 180 4.22 15.75 -5.87
C THR A 180 3.87 15.76 -7.36
N TYR A 181 4.17 16.86 -8.08
CA TYR A 181 3.85 16.96 -9.50
C TYR A 181 4.71 16.01 -10.32
N GLU A 182 6.02 16.00 -10.10
CA GLU A 182 6.93 15.11 -10.83
C GLU A 182 6.57 13.63 -10.61
N ILE A 183 6.21 13.26 -9.37
CA ILE A 183 5.78 11.89 -9.05
C ILE A 183 4.46 11.56 -9.75
N ALA A 184 3.43 12.40 -9.61
CA ALA A 184 2.12 12.18 -10.23
C ALA A 184 2.22 12.17 -11.77
N HIS A 185 3.05 13.04 -12.35
CA HIS A 185 3.29 13.10 -13.78
C HIS A 185 3.98 11.84 -14.30
N ARG A 186 5.01 11.34 -13.60
CA ARG A 186 5.64 10.06 -13.95
C ARG A 186 4.62 8.91 -13.91
N ILE A 187 3.81 8.84 -12.87
CA ILE A 187 2.75 7.83 -12.73
C ILE A 187 1.77 7.93 -13.91
N PHE A 188 1.32 9.14 -14.23
CA PHE A 188 0.42 9.37 -15.36
C PHE A 188 1.01 8.89 -16.67
N LEU A 189 2.22 9.33 -17.04
CA LEU A 189 2.87 8.93 -18.30
C LEU A 189 3.04 7.41 -18.40
N LYS A 190 3.31 6.76 -17.27
CA LYS A 190 3.53 5.32 -17.20
C LYS A 190 2.25 4.51 -17.35
N TYR A 191 1.21 4.85 -16.59
CA TYR A 191 0.03 4.00 -16.45
C TYR A 191 -1.20 4.47 -17.23
N TYR A 192 -1.27 5.75 -17.63
CA TYR A 192 -2.43 6.28 -18.38
C TYR A 192 -2.74 5.50 -19.67
N PRO A 193 -1.75 5.12 -20.51
CA PRO A 193 -2.04 4.32 -21.71
C PRO A 193 -2.59 2.93 -21.41
N GLN A 194 -2.24 2.36 -20.25
CA GLN A 194 -2.77 1.07 -19.80
C GLN A 194 -4.17 1.23 -19.20
N ALA A 195 -4.38 2.26 -18.38
CA ALA A 195 -5.69 2.58 -17.81
C ALA A 195 -6.74 2.80 -18.91
N LEU A 196 -6.40 3.54 -19.97
CA LEU A 196 -7.29 3.76 -21.12
C LEU A 196 -7.75 2.48 -21.82
N LYS A 197 -6.97 1.40 -21.77
CA LYS A 197 -7.35 0.11 -22.39
C LYS A 197 -8.29 -0.71 -21.50
N ARG A 198 -8.48 -0.30 -20.25
CA ARG A 198 -9.28 -0.98 -19.23
C ARG A 198 -10.58 -0.25 -18.90
N LEU A 199 -10.72 1.01 -19.36
CA LEU A 199 -11.96 1.78 -19.45
C LEU A 199 -12.81 1.30 -20.64
#